data_AF-A0A9E3Y009-F1
#
_entry.id   AF-A0A9E3Y009-F1
#
_cell.length_a   1.000
_cell.length_b   1.000
_cell.length_c   1.000
_cell.angle_alpha   90.00
_cell.angle_beta   90.00
_cell.angle_gamma   90.00
#
_symmetry.space_group_name_H-M   'P 1'
#
loop_
_entity.id
_entity.type
_entity.pdbx_description
1 polymer ?
#
loop_
_entity_poly.entity_id
_entity_poly.type
_entity_poly.pdbx_seq_one_letter_code
_entity_poly.pdbx_strand_id
1 'polypeptide(L)'
;VDLRGTGSSGGDATDEYPDVERSDLRTVIQWIAAQPWSTSRVGMFGTSYSGFNSLHMAMEGVPELGAVAAMYATDDRYSDDVHYMGGVLRALDLIDYPLYMVAMNALPPVPAVWAQMGDTGWREEWQRRLETFEPWLLEWLAHPADDPVWRR
;
A
#
# COMPACT_ATOMS: atom_id res chain seq x y z
N VAL A 1 6.32 -3.72 7.53
CA VAL A 1 6.98 -4.01 6.25
C VAL A 1 6.71 -2.80 5.38
N ASP A 2 7.74 -2.23 4.78
CA ASP A 2 7.55 -1.14 3.82
C ASP A 2 7.01 -1.73 2.51
N LEU A 3 5.94 -1.16 1.99
CA LEU A 3 5.35 -1.61 0.73
C LEU A 3 6.24 -1.21 -0.44
N ARG A 4 6.07 -1.88 -1.58
CA ARG A 4 6.83 -1.60 -2.81
C ARG A 4 6.85 -0.10 -3.12
N GLY A 5 8.05 0.42 -3.40
CA GLY A 5 8.28 1.83 -3.71
C GLY A 5 8.08 2.81 -2.56
N THR A 6 7.78 2.34 -1.35
CA THR A 6 7.64 3.17 -0.14
C THR A 6 8.76 2.87 0.85
N GLY A 7 9.05 3.83 1.73
CA GLY A 7 10.11 3.68 2.72
C GLY A 7 11.42 3.20 2.10
N SER A 8 11.98 2.13 2.65
CA SER A 8 13.21 1.50 2.17
C SER A 8 13.01 0.30 1.23
N SER A 9 11.78 0.00 0.82
CA SER A 9 11.49 -1.03 -0.19
C SER A 9 11.64 -0.46 -1.61
N GLY A 10 12.39 -1.14 -2.48
CA GLY A 10 12.54 -0.73 -3.88
C GLY A 10 11.25 -0.88 -4.71
N GLY A 11 11.33 -0.47 -5.98
CA GLY A 11 10.21 -0.54 -6.93
C GLY A 11 9.31 0.70 -6.89
N ASP A 12 8.12 0.59 -7.47
CA ASP A 12 7.20 1.72 -7.67
C ASP A 12 5.90 1.58 -6.91
N ALA A 13 5.50 2.68 -6.27
CA ALA A 13 4.21 2.85 -5.61
C ALA A 13 3.25 3.48 -6.63
N THR A 14 2.57 2.65 -7.44
CA THR A 14 1.85 3.09 -8.64
C THR A 14 0.41 3.55 -8.39
N ASP A 15 -0.22 3.06 -7.33
CA ASP A 15 -1.54 3.45 -6.84
C ASP A 15 -1.64 2.98 -5.38
N GLU A 16 -2.78 3.25 -4.75
CA GLU A 16 -3.21 2.60 -3.52
C GLU A 16 -3.64 1.15 -3.78
N TYR A 17 -3.15 0.21 -2.96
CA TYR A 17 -3.51 -1.21 -2.97
C TYR A 17 -3.43 -1.96 -4.32
N PRO A 18 -2.44 -1.71 -5.19
CA PRO A 18 -2.39 -2.35 -6.50
C PRO A 18 -2.19 -3.87 -6.37
N ASP A 19 -2.58 -4.63 -7.40
CA ASP A 19 -2.46 -6.11 -7.40
C ASP A 19 -1.03 -6.61 -7.10
N VAL A 20 -0.01 -5.84 -7.49
CA VAL A 20 1.39 -6.14 -7.17
C VAL A 20 1.66 -6.06 -5.68
N GLU A 21 1.06 -5.11 -4.97
CA GLU A 21 1.18 -4.99 -3.52
C GLU A 21 0.54 -6.19 -2.82
N ARG A 22 -0.63 -6.61 -3.27
CA ARG A 22 -1.31 -7.81 -2.75
C ARG A 22 -0.46 -9.06 -2.94
N SER A 23 0.16 -9.20 -4.12
CA SER A 23 1.10 -10.29 -4.42
C SER A 23 2.36 -10.25 -3.54
N ASP A 24 2.90 -9.06 -3.27
CA ASP A 24 4.03 -8.85 -2.38
C ASP A 24 3.68 -9.23 -0.94
N LEU A 25 2.50 -8.82 -0.44
CA LEU A 25 2.01 -9.15 0.89
C LEU A 25 1.81 -10.66 1.06
N ARG A 26 1.24 -11.34 0.06
CA ARG A 26 1.14 -12.81 0.05
C ARG A 26 2.52 -13.47 0.18
N THR A 27 3.49 -12.97 -0.58
CA THR A 27 4.89 -13.47 -0.54
C THR A 27 5.50 -13.27 0.85
N VAL A 28 5.26 -12.12 1.48
CA VAL A 28 5.72 -11.81 2.84
C VAL A 28 5.07 -12.76 3.85
N ILE A 29 3.77 -12.99 3.77
CA ILE A 29 3.04 -13.92 4.67
C ILE A 29 3.63 -15.33 4.56
N GLN A 30 3.79 -15.84 3.34
CA GLN A 30 4.38 -17.15 3.08
C GLN A 30 5.82 -17.24 3.59
N TRP A 31 6.62 -16.20 3.37
CA TRP A 31 7.99 -16.13 3.89
C TRP A 31 8.01 -16.19 5.41
N ILE A 32 7.18 -15.40 6.10
CA ILE A 32 7.05 -15.42 7.57
C ILE A 32 6.62 -16.80 8.06
N ALA A 33 5.65 -17.43 7.42
CA ALA A 33 5.13 -18.74 7.79
C ALA A 33 6.17 -19.87 7.65
N ALA A 34 7.10 -19.73 6.70
CA ALA A 34 8.16 -20.71 6.45
C ALA A 34 9.37 -20.58 7.40
N GLN A 35 9.43 -19.53 8.24
CA GLN A 35 10.57 -19.33 9.12
C GLN A 35 10.59 -20.34 10.28
N PRO A 36 11.78 -20.79 10.74
CA PRO A 36 11.90 -21.79 11.80
C PRO A 36 11.38 -21.32 13.17
N TRP A 37 11.25 -20.01 13.35
CA TRP A 37 10.68 -19.38 14.55
C TRP A 37 9.16 -19.20 14.47
N SER A 38 8.55 -19.50 13.33
CA SER A 38 7.12 -19.34 13.09
C SER A 38 6.36 -20.63 13.39
N THR A 39 5.10 -20.50 13.78
CA THR A 39 4.16 -21.63 13.90
C THR A 39 3.47 -21.95 12.57
N SER A 40 3.93 -21.34 11.47
CA SER A 40 3.29 -21.36 10.15
C SER A 40 1.87 -20.78 10.11
N ARG A 41 1.45 -20.07 11.17
CA ARG A 41 0.23 -19.27 11.20
C ARG A 41 0.59 -17.80 11.40
N VAL A 42 0.15 -16.97 10.46
CA VAL A 42 0.39 -15.53 10.46
C VAL A 42 -0.90 -14.79 10.77
N GLY A 43 -0.82 -13.69 11.50
CA GLY A 43 -1.93 -12.77 11.70
C GLY A 43 -1.60 -11.41 11.12
N MET A 44 -2.60 -10.71 10.57
CA MET A 44 -2.47 -9.31 10.16
C MET A 44 -3.37 -8.43 11.01
N PHE A 45 -2.88 -7.25 11.35
CA PHE A 45 -3.68 -6.22 12.00
C PHE A 45 -3.21 -4.86 11.55
N GLY A 46 -4.09 -3.88 11.59
CA GLY A 46 -3.73 -2.57 11.11
C GLY A 46 -4.86 -1.56 11.16
N THR A 47 -4.45 -0.29 11.14
CA THR A 47 -5.33 0.87 11.02
C THR A 47 -5.22 1.45 9.61
N SER A 48 -6.34 1.92 9.04
CA SER A 48 -6.37 2.58 7.73
C SER A 48 -5.69 1.69 6.68
N TYR A 49 -4.66 2.15 5.96
CA TYR A 49 -3.96 1.41 4.89
C TYR A 49 -3.65 -0.05 5.25
N SER A 50 -3.09 -0.28 6.43
CA SER A 50 -2.76 -1.64 6.91
C SER A 50 -4.00 -2.48 7.28
N GLY A 51 -5.10 -1.81 7.63
CA GLY A 51 -6.42 -2.42 7.78
C GLY A 51 -7.00 -2.87 6.43
N PHE A 52 -6.95 -2.02 5.39
CA PHE A 52 -7.33 -2.38 4.02
C PHE A 52 -6.52 -3.57 3.52
N ASN A 53 -5.19 -3.55 3.70
CA ASN A 53 -4.33 -4.67 3.36
C ASN A 53 -4.70 -5.96 4.09
N SER A 54 -5.14 -5.86 5.35
CA SER A 54 -5.62 -7.01 6.10
C SER A 54 -6.92 -7.57 5.51
N LEU A 55 -7.86 -6.71 5.09
CA LEU A 55 -9.09 -7.14 4.39
C LEU A 55 -8.78 -7.78 3.04
N HIS A 56 -7.90 -7.17 2.23
CA HIS A 56 -7.48 -7.74 0.94
C HIS A 56 -6.87 -9.14 1.11
N MET A 57 -5.93 -9.31 2.04
CA MET A 57 -5.29 -10.62 2.26
C MET A 57 -6.26 -11.67 2.80
N ALA A 58 -7.27 -11.27 3.59
CA ALA A 58 -8.35 -12.17 3.99
C ALA A 58 -9.17 -12.63 2.78
N MET A 59 -9.47 -11.72 1.84
CA MET A 59 -10.20 -12.02 0.61
C MET A 59 -9.42 -12.92 -0.36
N GLU A 60 -8.09 -12.78 -0.42
CA GLU A 60 -7.24 -13.63 -1.26
C GLU A 60 -7.18 -15.09 -0.79
N GLY A 61 -7.55 -15.38 0.46
CA GLY A 61 -7.56 -16.73 1.00
C GLY A 61 -6.17 -17.35 1.17
N VAL A 62 -5.18 -16.54 1.59
CA VAL A 62 -3.81 -17.02 1.85
C VAL A 62 -3.84 -18.10 2.94
N PRO A 63 -3.42 -19.36 2.67
CA PRO A 63 -3.61 -20.48 3.60
C PRO A 63 -2.95 -20.29 4.96
N GLU A 64 -1.81 -19.61 4.99
CA GLU A 64 -1.03 -19.35 6.20
C GLU A 64 -1.61 -18.21 7.06
N LEU A 65 -2.53 -17.40 6.50
CA LEU A 65 -3.18 -16.30 7.20
C LEU A 65 -4.30 -16.83 8.10
N GLY A 66 -4.06 -16.82 9.41
CA GLY A 66 -4.95 -17.40 10.39
C GLY A 66 -6.04 -16.46 10.92
N ALA A 67 -5.77 -15.16 10.96
CA ALA A 67 -6.71 -14.14 11.43
C ALA A 67 -6.32 -12.75 10.96
N VAL A 68 -7.32 -11.87 10.84
CA VAL A 68 -7.13 -10.45 10.55
C VAL A 68 -7.87 -9.58 11.56
N ALA A 69 -7.29 -8.44 11.90
CA ALA A 69 -7.92 -7.40 12.71
C ALA A 69 -7.78 -6.03 12.02
N ALA A 70 -8.74 -5.69 11.17
CA ALA A 70 -8.79 -4.43 10.44
C ALA A 70 -9.49 -3.34 11.26
N MET A 71 -8.88 -2.17 11.35
CA MET A 71 -9.39 -1.01 12.08
C MET A 71 -9.47 0.20 11.15
N TYR A 72 -10.61 0.92 11.16
CA TYR A 72 -10.82 2.11 10.32
C TYR A 72 -10.48 1.87 8.83
N ALA A 73 -10.98 0.77 8.29
CA ALA A 73 -10.84 0.37 6.89
C ALA A 73 -12.20 -0.05 6.34
N THR A 74 -12.34 -0.03 5.03
CA THR A 74 -13.57 -0.41 4.31
C THR A 74 -13.25 -1.42 3.20
N ASP A 75 -14.27 -2.16 2.76
CA ASP A 75 -14.24 -3.00 1.56
C ASP A 75 -14.72 -2.27 0.30
N ASP A 76 -15.06 -0.97 0.39
CA ASP A 76 -15.48 -0.13 -0.74
C ASP A 76 -14.69 1.19 -0.80
N ARG A 77 -13.70 1.24 -1.69
CA ARG A 77 -12.81 2.40 -1.86
C ARG A 77 -13.53 3.65 -2.41
N TYR A 78 -14.69 3.51 -3.04
CA TYR A 78 -15.39 4.64 -3.66
C TYR A 78 -16.51 5.20 -2.77
N SER A 79 -17.25 4.36 -2.05
CA SER A 79 -18.44 4.84 -1.36
C SER A 79 -18.18 5.37 0.06
N ASP A 80 -17.09 4.98 0.71
CA ASP A 80 -16.83 5.38 2.11
C ASP A 80 -15.35 5.49 2.52
N ASP A 81 -14.46 5.79 1.58
CA ASP A 81 -13.03 6.06 1.84
C ASP A 81 -12.64 7.55 1.65
N VAL A 82 -11.33 7.84 1.68
CA VAL A 82 -10.73 9.19 1.62
C VAL A 82 -10.93 9.93 0.28
N HIS A 83 -11.43 9.25 -0.75
CA HIS A 83 -11.59 9.79 -2.11
C HIS A 83 -12.99 10.39 -2.30
N TYR A 84 -13.99 9.52 -2.18
CA TYR A 84 -15.40 9.80 -2.43
C TYR A 84 -16.21 9.23 -1.26
N MET A 85 -17.35 9.87 -0.97
CA MET A 85 -18.34 9.35 -0.02
C MET A 85 -19.72 9.40 -0.65
N GLY A 86 -20.35 8.24 -0.84
CA GLY A 86 -21.64 8.13 -1.53
C GLY A 86 -21.62 8.74 -2.95
N GLY A 87 -20.47 8.68 -3.63
CA GLY A 87 -20.27 9.27 -4.95
C GLY A 87 -19.99 10.77 -4.98
N VAL A 88 -19.78 11.41 -3.82
CA VAL A 88 -19.40 12.82 -3.72
C VAL A 88 -17.92 12.94 -3.37
N LEU A 89 -17.19 13.72 -4.16
CA LEU A 89 -15.77 13.99 -3.92
C LEU A 89 -15.56 14.64 -2.54
N ARG A 90 -14.66 14.06 -1.75
CA ARG A 90 -14.36 14.55 -0.40
C ARG A 90 -13.30 15.66 -0.46
N ALA A 91 -13.73 16.86 -0.83
CA ALA A 91 -12.81 17.98 -1.12
C ALA A 91 -11.87 18.37 0.05
N LEU A 92 -12.30 18.21 1.30
CA LEU A 92 -11.42 18.44 2.45
C LEU A 92 -10.36 17.34 2.60
N ASP A 93 -10.75 16.08 2.38
CA ASP A 93 -9.85 14.94 2.50
C ASP A 93 -8.79 14.95 1.40
N LEU A 94 -9.07 15.53 0.22
CA LEU A 94 -8.09 15.75 -0.84
C LEU A 94 -6.82 16.48 -0.38
N ILE A 95 -6.96 17.43 0.54
CA ILE A 95 -5.84 18.21 1.07
C ILE A 95 -5.06 17.40 2.11
N ASP A 96 -5.75 16.51 2.81
CA ASP A 96 -5.16 15.67 3.86
C ASP A 96 -4.45 14.47 3.24
N TYR A 97 -5.16 13.40 2.89
CA TYR A 97 -4.51 12.15 2.50
C TYR A 97 -3.94 12.15 1.06
N PRO A 98 -4.71 12.44 -0.01
CA PRO A 98 -4.23 12.34 -1.38
C PRO A 98 -3.03 13.25 -1.66
N LEU A 99 -3.05 14.49 -1.17
CA LEU A 99 -1.93 15.40 -1.33
C LEU A 99 -0.73 15.01 -0.46
N TYR A 100 -0.95 14.54 0.76
CA TYR A 100 0.12 14.05 1.63
C TYR A 100 0.83 12.82 1.03
N MET A 101 0.10 11.91 0.38
CA MET A 101 0.67 10.74 -0.28
C MET A 101 1.62 11.11 -1.43
N VAL A 102 1.40 12.23 -2.12
CA VAL A 102 2.35 12.75 -3.12
C VAL A 102 3.73 12.96 -2.52
N ALA A 103 3.80 13.62 -1.36
CA ALA A 103 5.07 13.86 -0.69
C ALA A 103 5.65 12.57 -0.09
N MET A 104 4.81 11.71 0.50
CA MET A 104 5.25 10.47 1.14
C MET A 104 5.87 9.47 0.17
N ASN A 105 5.25 9.30 -1.01
CA ASN A 105 5.75 8.39 -2.03
C ASN A 105 7.05 8.88 -2.70
N ALA A 106 7.35 10.18 -2.59
CA ALA A 106 8.58 10.80 -3.09
C ALA A 106 9.73 10.78 -2.07
N LEU A 107 9.53 10.27 -0.85
CA LEU A 107 10.58 10.23 0.18
C LEU A 107 11.73 9.29 -0.22
N PRO A 108 12.99 9.65 0.12
CA PRO A 108 14.13 8.77 -0.11
C PRO A 108 14.07 7.53 0.80
N PRO A 109 14.66 6.41 0.36
CA PRO A 109 14.98 5.31 1.26
C PRO A 109 15.85 5.77 2.44
N VAL A 110 15.68 5.15 3.61
CA VAL A 110 16.57 5.40 4.75
C VAL A 110 17.96 4.80 4.44
N PRO A 111 19.05 5.59 4.35
CA PRO A 111 20.35 5.10 3.87
C PRO A 111 20.90 3.92 4.67
N ALA A 112 20.73 3.94 5.99
CA ALA A 112 21.21 2.90 6.89
C ALA A 112 20.41 1.58 6.78
N VAL A 113 19.16 1.63 6.33
CA VAL A 113 18.34 0.43 6.07
C VAL A 113 18.65 -0.09 4.67
N TRP A 114 18.77 0.81 3.68
CA TRP A 114 19.12 0.44 2.31
C TRP A 114 20.47 -0.31 2.23
N ALA A 115 21.47 0.20 2.95
CA ALA A 115 22.79 -0.42 3.04
C ALA A 115 22.78 -1.87 3.54
N GLN A 116 21.75 -2.29 4.30
CA GLN A 116 21.63 -3.67 4.79
C GLN A 116 21.33 -4.66 3.66
N MET A 117 20.82 -4.19 2.52
CA MET A 117 20.62 -5.00 1.33
C MET A 117 21.91 -5.20 0.53
N GLY A 118 23.05 -4.69 1.00
CA GLY A 118 24.33 -4.75 0.30
C GLY A 118 24.45 -3.74 -0.85
N ASP A 119 23.57 -2.73 -0.87
CA ASP A 119 23.50 -1.70 -1.91
C ASP A 119 23.69 -0.30 -1.28
N THR A 120 24.48 0.56 -1.91
CA THR A 120 24.64 1.97 -1.50
C THR A 120 23.87 2.94 -2.38
N GLY A 121 23.16 2.44 -3.40
CA GLY A 121 22.45 3.19 -4.44
C GLY A 121 21.14 3.87 -4.02
N TRP A 122 20.99 4.23 -2.74
CA TRP A 122 19.73 4.82 -2.24
C TRP A 122 19.42 6.18 -2.86
N ARG A 123 20.44 6.94 -3.29
CA ARG A 123 20.26 8.25 -3.93
C ARG A 123 19.74 8.09 -5.35
N GLU A 124 20.25 7.09 -6.05
CA GLU A 124 19.85 6.72 -7.40
C GLU A 124 18.41 6.20 -7.39
N GLU A 125 18.05 5.36 -6.41
CA GLU A 125 16.65 4.96 -6.21
C GLU A 125 15.75 6.16 -5.90
N TRP A 126 16.19 7.07 -5.03
CA TRP A 126 15.41 8.28 -4.74
C TRP A 126 15.21 9.15 -5.99
N GLN A 127 16.28 9.38 -6.76
CA GLN A 127 16.19 10.14 -8.00
C GLN A 127 15.24 9.46 -9.00
N ARG A 128 15.31 8.13 -9.13
CA ARG A 128 14.40 7.35 -9.96
C ARG A 128 12.95 7.54 -9.54
N ARG A 129 12.64 7.50 -8.23
CA ARG A 129 11.29 7.79 -7.72
C ARG A 129 10.83 9.19 -8.11
N LEU A 130 11.68 10.21 -7.92
CA LEU A 130 11.33 11.58 -8.30
C LEU A 130 11.06 11.75 -9.81
N GLU A 131 11.74 10.98 -10.65
CA GLU A 131 11.61 11.04 -12.11
C GLU A 131 10.43 10.21 -12.66
N THR A 132 9.95 9.22 -11.92
CA THR A 132 8.95 8.24 -12.39
C THR A 132 7.64 8.26 -11.63
N PHE A 133 7.59 8.88 -10.45
CA PHE A 133 6.39 8.95 -9.63
C PHE A 133 5.34 9.87 -10.24
N GLU A 134 4.16 9.31 -10.49
CA GLU A 134 2.96 10.05 -10.84
C GLU A 134 2.05 10.13 -9.61
N PRO A 135 1.57 11.33 -9.22
CA PRO A 135 0.63 11.48 -8.12
C PRO A 135 -0.66 10.66 -8.32
N TRP A 136 -0.94 9.73 -7.42
CA TRP A 136 -2.15 8.88 -7.47
C TRP A 136 -3.44 9.68 -7.58
N LEU A 137 -3.47 10.87 -6.96
CA LEU A 137 -4.58 11.82 -7.03
C LEU A 137 -5.03 12.12 -8.47
N LEU A 138 -4.12 12.16 -9.44
CA LEU A 138 -4.47 12.47 -10.83
C LEU A 138 -5.32 11.35 -11.46
N GLU A 139 -4.99 10.09 -11.18
CA GLU A 139 -5.81 8.94 -11.56
C GLU A 139 -7.19 9.02 -10.90
N TRP A 140 -7.25 9.28 -9.60
CA TRP A 140 -8.51 9.31 -8.86
C TRP A 140 -9.47 10.42 -9.31
N LEU A 141 -8.92 11.57 -9.75
CA LEU A 141 -9.71 12.67 -10.32
C LEU A 141 -10.16 12.38 -11.76
N ALA A 142 -9.44 11.54 -12.51
CA ALA A 142 -9.85 11.10 -13.84
C ALA A 142 -11.03 10.09 -13.79
N HIS A 143 -11.28 9.49 -12.62
CA HIS A 143 -12.29 8.47 -12.39
C HIS A 143 -13.37 8.91 -11.37
N PRO A 144 -14.22 9.92 -11.70
CA PRO A 144 -15.20 10.47 -10.76
C PRO A 144 -16.43 9.59 -10.50
N ALA A 145 -16.62 8.54 -11.29
CA ALA A 145 -17.74 7.60 -11.16
C ALA A 145 -17.25 6.25 -10.61
N ASP A 146 -18.17 5.45 -10.06
CA ASP A 146 -17.92 4.07 -9.62
C ASP A 146 -17.68 3.13 -10.83
N ASP A 147 -16.49 3.24 -11.39
CA ASP A 147 -15.99 2.45 -12.51
C ASP A 147 -14.99 1.36 -12.05
N PRO A 148 -14.48 0.52 -12.97
CA PRO A 148 -13.62 -0.61 -12.61
C PRO A 148 -12.32 -0.26 -11.86
N VAL A 149 -11.85 0.98 -11.87
CA VAL A 149 -10.68 1.39 -11.07
C VAL A 149 -10.96 1.26 -9.58
N TRP A 150 -12.18 1.57 -9.14
CA TRP A 150 -12.58 1.55 -7.73
C TRP A 150 -12.92 0.15 -7.20
N ARG A 151 -13.14 -0.83 -8.09
CA ARG A 151 -13.63 -2.17 -7.74
C ARG A 151 -12.53 -3.25 -7.75
N ARG A 152 -11.26 -2.82 -7.68
CA ARG A 152 -10.09 -3.71 -7.70
C ARG A 152 -9.85 -4.34 -6.34
#